data_AF-A0A6A6DAQ9-F1
#
_entry.id   AF-A0A6A6DAQ9-F1
#
_cell.length_a   1.000
_cell.length_b   1.000
_cell.length_c   1.000
_cell.angle_alpha   90.00
_cell.angle_beta   90.00
_cell.angle_gamma   90.00
#
_symmetry.space_group_name_H-M   'P 1'
#
loop_
_entity.id
_entity.type
_entity.pdbx_description
1 polymer ?
#
loop_
_entity_poly.entity_id
_entity_poly.type
_entity_poly.pdbx_seq_one_letter_code
_entity_poly.pdbx_strand_id
1 'polypeptide(L)'
;FSIIHEIIPTFEYILRLYEVIVEGFTNVDYNEPDAPEDHQEYNIKAAWKKLRKYYLKFNNLLAYYAATILHPYYKFYCNNSWRKHQVWLNNNKTAFIKLWATYKGDPDPATPLRKRVAVSDIQD
;
A
#
# COMPACT_ATOMS: atom_id res chain seq x y z
N PHE A 1 -15.40 -2.94 6.48
CA PHE A 1 -14.21 -2.95 5.60
C PHE A 1 -13.17 -1.86 5.93
N SER A 2 -13.31 -1.13 7.04
CA SER A 2 -12.52 0.05 7.35
C SER A 2 -11.03 -0.18 7.65
N ILE A 3 -10.55 -1.42 7.81
CA ILE A 3 -9.16 -1.67 8.25
C ILE A 3 -8.18 -1.75 7.08
N ILE A 4 -8.66 -2.00 5.85
CA ILE A 4 -7.77 -2.29 4.70
C ILE A 4 -6.77 -1.16 4.45
N HIS A 5 -7.19 0.10 4.58
CA HIS A 5 -6.34 1.28 4.35
C HIS A 5 -5.22 1.47 5.39
N GLU A 6 -5.33 0.85 6.57
CA GLU A 6 -4.33 0.97 7.65
C GLU A 6 -3.23 -0.09 7.52
N ILE A 7 -3.47 -1.17 6.78
CA ILE A 7 -2.54 -2.30 6.70
C ILE A 7 -1.16 -1.84 6.23
N ILE A 8 -1.06 -1.17 5.08
CA ILE A 8 0.25 -0.78 4.54
C ILE A 8 0.96 0.25 5.44
N PRO A 9 0.31 1.33 5.92
CA PRO A 9 0.94 2.26 6.86
C PRO A 9 1.47 1.59 8.13
N THR A 10 0.72 0.64 8.71
CA THR A 10 1.17 -0.11 9.88
C THR A 10 2.40 -0.95 9.56
N PHE A 11 2.41 -1.66 8.42
CA PHE A 11 3.58 -2.42 8.00
C PHE A 11 4.81 -1.54 7.76
N GLU A 12 4.67 -0.38 7.14
CA GLU A 12 5.78 0.58 6.95
C GLU A 12 6.33 1.07 8.29
N TYR A 13 5.44 1.41 9.23
CA TYR A 13 5.83 1.87 10.56
C TYR A 13 6.63 0.80 11.31
N ILE A 14 6.11 -0.43 11.39
CA ILE A 14 6.81 -1.53 12.07
C ILE A 14 8.13 -1.84 11.36
N LEU A 15 8.17 -1.81 10.02
CA LEU A 15 9.40 -2.08 9.27
C LEU A 15 10.50 -1.07 9.60
N ARG A 16 10.16 0.22 9.65
CA ARG A 16 11.10 1.28 10.04
C ARG A 16 11.61 1.11 11.48
N LEU A 17 10.74 0.72 12.42
CA LEU A 17 11.17 0.43 13.79
C LEU A 17 12.22 -0.68 13.81
N TYR A 18 11.99 -1.78 13.09
CA TYR A 18 12.95 -2.87 13.02
C TYR A 18 14.25 -2.47 12.31
N GLU A 19 14.21 -1.62 11.28
CA GLU A 19 15.41 -1.10 10.61
C GLU A 19 16.29 -0.33 11.60
N VAL A 20 15.70 0.58 12.39
CA VAL A 20 16.43 1.33 13.44
C VAL A 20 17.02 0.40 14.49
N ILE A 21 16.26 -0.61 14.94
CA ILE A 21 16.75 -1.55 15.95
C ILE A 21 17.90 -2.40 15.38
N VAL A 22 17.77 -2.94 14.17
CA VAL A 22 18.82 -3.73 13.51
C VAL A 22 20.09 -2.89 13.30
N GLU A 23 19.95 -1.62 12.93
CA GLU A 23 21.08 -0.69 12.82
C GLU A 23 21.81 -0.50 14.16
N GLY A 24 21.08 -0.50 15.27
CA GLY A 24 21.65 -0.46 16.62
C GLY A 24 22.54 -1.65 16.96
N PHE A 25 22.31 -2.81 16.34
CA PHE A 25 23.13 -4.01 16.55
C PHE A 25 24.34 -4.11 15.61
N THR A 26 24.48 -3.24 14.59
CA THR A 26 25.47 -3.46 13.52
C THR A 26 26.94 -3.37 13.94
N ASN A 27 27.25 -2.89 15.15
CA ASN A 27 28.61 -2.75 15.66
C ASN A 27 28.72 -3.04 17.18
N VAL A 28 27.86 -3.91 17.72
CA VAL A 28 27.92 -4.28 19.15
C VAL A 28 29.13 -5.19 19.39
N ASP A 29 29.99 -4.83 20.34
CA ASP A 29 31.02 -5.72 20.85
C ASP A 29 30.42 -6.60 21.95
N TYR A 30 30.14 -7.85 21.63
CA TYR A 30 29.57 -8.83 22.56
C TYR A 30 30.52 -9.27 23.68
N ASN A 31 31.76 -8.79 23.68
CA ASN A 31 32.71 -9.03 24.77
C ASN A 31 32.59 -7.99 25.89
N GLU A 32 31.81 -6.92 25.72
CA GLU A 32 31.60 -5.92 26.77
C GLU A 32 30.65 -6.44 27.88
N PRO A 33 30.88 -6.08 29.16
CA PRO A 33 30.08 -6.59 30.28
C PRO A 33 28.59 -6.23 30.20
N ASP A 34 28.27 -5.09 29.57
CA ASP A 34 26.92 -4.54 29.44
C ASP A 34 26.33 -4.80 28.03
N ALA A 35 26.95 -5.67 27.23
CA ALA A 35 26.48 -5.99 25.90
C ALA A 35 25.12 -6.74 25.95
N PRO A 36 24.18 -6.43 25.03
CA PRO A 36 22.96 -7.20 24.89
C PRO A 36 23.27 -8.65 24.49
N GLU A 37 22.39 -9.57 24.87
CA GLU A 37 22.57 -10.99 24.56
C GLU A 37 22.56 -11.22 23.04
N ASP A 38 23.50 -12.01 22.55
CA ASP A 38 23.72 -12.31 21.12
C ASP A 38 22.48 -12.83 20.38
N HIS A 39 21.66 -13.64 21.05
CA HIS A 39 20.43 -14.20 20.48
C HIS A 39 19.36 -13.13 20.22
N GLN A 40 19.42 -11.97 20.89
CA GLN A 40 18.48 -10.86 20.64
C GLN A 40 18.71 -10.28 19.24
N GLU A 41 19.96 -10.04 18.85
CA GLU A 41 20.32 -9.58 17.50
C GLU A 41 19.82 -10.55 16.44
N TYR A 42 20.08 -11.85 16.62
CA TYR A 42 19.65 -12.88 15.68
C TYR A 42 18.13 -12.89 15.49
N ASN A 43 17.37 -12.86 16.60
CA ASN A 43 15.91 -12.88 16.59
C ASN A 43 15.34 -11.62 15.92
N ILE A 44 15.92 -10.44 16.19
CA ILE A 44 15.47 -9.17 15.61
C ILE A 44 15.75 -9.15 14.11
N LYS A 45 16.95 -9.58 13.67
CA LYS A 45 17.28 -9.70 12.23
C LYS A 45 16.34 -10.70 11.54
N ALA A 46 15.99 -11.81 12.18
CA ALA A 46 15.04 -12.78 11.63
C ALA A 46 13.63 -12.18 11.50
N ALA A 47 13.16 -11.45 12.52
CA ALA A 47 11.88 -10.76 12.49
C ALA A 47 11.82 -9.69 11.40
N TRP A 48 12.87 -8.85 11.27
CA TRP A 48 12.97 -7.86 10.18
C TRP A 48 12.92 -8.52 8.80
N LYS A 49 13.71 -9.59 8.57
CA LYS A 49 13.69 -10.35 7.31
C LYS A 49 12.30 -10.89 6.99
N LYS A 50 11.60 -11.43 8.01
CA LYS A 50 10.24 -11.94 7.87
C LYS A 50 9.27 -10.82 7.51
N LEU A 51 9.31 -9.70 8.22
CA LEU A 51 8.45 -8.55 7.97
C LEU A 51 8.68 -7.96 6.58
N ARG A 52 9.94 -7.75 6.18
CA ARG A 52 10.32 -7.30 4.84
C ARG A 52 9.81 -8.24 3.76
N LYS A 53 9.92 -9.56 3.97
CA LYS A 53 9.37 -10.58 3.06
C LYS A 53 7.86 -10.43 2.88
N TYR A 54 7.11 -10.18 3.95
CA TYR A 54 5.67 -9.92 3.83
C TYR A 54 5.42 -8.60 3.14
N TYR A 55 6.10 -7.52 3.53
CA TYR A 55 5.99 -6.20 2.89
C TYR A 55 6.25 -6.25 1.37
N LEU A 56 7.25 -6.99 0.92
CA LEU A 56 7.52 -7.14 -0.52
C LEU A 56 6.39 -7.87 -1.28
N LYS A 57 5.61 -8.74 -0.61
CA LYS A 57 4.40 -9.32 -1.21
C LYS A 57 3.28 -8.28 -1.37
N PHE A 58 3.32 -7.16 -0.64
CA PHE A 58 2.35 -6.06 -0.80
C PHE A 58 2.52 -5.29 -2.12
N ASN A 59 3.65 -5.43 -2.83
CA ASN A 59 3.84 -4.84 -4.17
C ASN A 59 2.80 -5.34 -5.21
N ASN A 60 2.07 -6.41 -4.91
CA ASN A 60 1.05 -6.99 -5.80
C ASN A 60 -0.40 -6.61 -5.44
N LEU A 61 -0.63 -5.72 -4.47
CA LEU A 61 -1.98 -5.42 -4.00
C LEU A 61 -2.68 -4.36 -4.85
N LEU A 62 -2.86 -4.67 -6.13
CA LEU A 62 -3.96 -4.10 -6.91
C LEU A 62 -5.27 -4.18 -6.12
N ALA A 63 -5.46 -5.23 -5.31
CA ALA A 63 -6.58 -5.37 -4.39
C ALA A 63 -6.67 -4.27 -3.31
N TYR A 64 -5.55 -3.85 -2.70
CA TYR A 64 -5.54 -2.73 -1.75
C TYR A 64 -5.88 -1.41 -2.45
N TYR A 65 -5.24 -1.16 -3.60
CA TYR A 65 -5.53 0.02 -4.39
C TYR A 65 -7.00 0.06 -4.83
N ALA A 66 -7.52 -1.05 -5.34
CA ALA A 66 -8.92 -1.20 -5.74
C ALA A 66 -9.89 -1.02 -4.56
N ALA A 67 -9.63 -1.67 -3.42
CA ALA A 67 -10.49 -1.56 -2.25
C ALA A 67 -10.57 -0.12 -1.71
N THR A 68 -9.46 0.63 -1.77
CA THR A 68 -9.39 2.02 -1.30
C THR A 68 -10.06 3.00 -2.28
N ILE A 69 -9.83 2.85 -3.60
CA ILE A 69 -10.45 3.73 -4.61
C ILE A 69 -11.95 3.49 -4.79
N LEU A 70 -12.41 2.24 -4.67
CA LEU A 70 -13.83 1.89 -4.78
C LEU A 70 -14.64 2.28 -3.53
N HIS A 71 -13.98 2.56 -2.41
CA HIS A 71 -14.64 2.99 -1.19
C HIS A 71 -14.97 4.50 -1.25
N PRO A 72 -16.25 4.92 -1.13
CA PRO A 72 -16.65 6.33 -1.31
C PRO A 72 -15.90 7.32 -0.43
N TYR A 73 -15.66 6.94 0.84
CA TYR A 73 -14.93 7.76 1.81
C TYR A 73 -13.40 7.81 1.56
N TYR A 74 -12.81 6.73 1.04
CA TYR A 74 -11.34 6.59 0.90
C TYR A 74 -10.83 6.81 -0.53
N LYS A 75 -11.69 7.22 -1.46
CA LYS A 75 -11.33 7.38 -2.89
C LYS A 75 -10.11 8.27 -3.15
N PHE A 76 -9.83 9.23 -2.27
CA PHE A 76 -8.67 10.13 -2.35
C PHE A 76 -7.52 9.72 -1.43
N TYR A 77 -7.73 8.75 -0.54
CA TYR A 77 -6.75 8.33 0.46
C TYR A 77 -5.43 7.94 -0.19
N CYS A 78 -5.48 7.13 -1.26
CA CYS A 78 -4.25 6.67 -1.89
C CYS A 78 -3.41 7.83 -2.47
N ASN A 79 -4.06 8.80 -3.10
CA ASN A 79 -3.36 9.98 -3.65
C ASN A 79 -2.74 10.83 -2.54
N ASN A 80 -3.38 10.92 -1.37
CA ASN A 80 -2.90 11.72 -0.25
C ASN A 80 -1.77 11.02 0.51
N SER A 81 -2.02 9.80 0.98
CA SER A 81 -1.11 9.02 1.83
C SER A 81 0.12 8.53 1.06
N TRP A 82 -0.03 8.19 -0.23
CA TRP A 82 1.06 7.68 -1.07
C TRP A 82 1.61 8.73 -2.04
N ARG A 83 1.42 10.03 -1.77
CA ARG A 83 1.90 11.13 -2.64
C ARG A 83 3.39 11.07 -2.98
N LYS A 84 4.22 10.46 -2.13
CA LYS A 84 5.67 10.29 -2.36
C LYS A 84 6.00 9.05 -3.20
N HIS A 85 5.05 8.13 -3.37
CA HIS A 85 5.21 6.86 -4.07
C HIS A 85 4.52 6.89 -5.45
N GLN A 86 4.86 7.90 -6.26
CA GLN A 86 4.21 8.15 -7.56
C GLN A 86 4.32 6.96 -8.54
N VAL A 87 5.47 6.28 -8.56
CA VAL A 87 5.67 5.08 -9.40
C VAL A 87 4.67 3.98 -9.02
N TRP A 88 4.51 3.71 -7.72
CA TRP A 88 3.56 2.73 -7.21
C TRP A 88 2.11 3.12 -7.54
N LEU A 89 1.74 4.39 -7.35
CA LEU A 89 0.39 4.90 -7.69
C LEU A 89 0.07 4.71 -9.18
N ASN A 90 0.99 5.08 -10.06
CA ASN A 90 0.80 5.00 -11.51
C ASN A 90 0.69 3.54 -11.99
N ASN A 91 1.52 2.64 -11.44
CA ASN A 91 1.46 1.21 -11.76
C ASN A 91 0.12 0.60 -11.34
N ASN A 92 -0.34 0.88 -10.11
CA ASN A 92 -1.61 0.34 -9.62
C ASN A 92 -2.82 0.96 -10.33
N LYS A 93 -2.80 2.26 -10.64
CA LYS A 93 -3.85 2.91 -11.44
C LYS A 93 -3.97 2.28 -12.83
N THR A 94 -2.85 2.06 -13.51
CA THR A 94 -2.82 1.42 -14.83
C THR A 94 -3.34 -0.02 -14.76
N ALA A 95 -2.87 -0.79 -13.78
CA ALA A 95 -3.34 -2.16 -13.56
C ALA A 95 -4.84 -2.21 -13.23
N PHE A 96 -5.34 -1.27 -12.44
CA PHE A 96 -6.76 -1.13 -12.10
C PHE A 96 -7.61 -0.81 -13.31
N ILE A 97 -7.21 0.16 -14.14
CA ILE A 97 -7.95 0.51 -15.37
C ILE A 97 -8.00 -0.70 -16.32
N LYS A 98 -6.87 -1.40 -16.48
CA LYS A 98 -6.80 -2.61 -17.31
C LYS A 98 -7.74 -3.71 -16.79
N LEU A 99 -7.74 -3.97 -15.48
CA LEU A 99 -8.64 -4.96 -14.86
C LEU A 99 -10.11 -4.50 -14.93
N TRP A 100 -10.39 -3.23 -14.71
CA TRP A 100 -11.75 -2.70 -14.78
C TRP A 100 -12.34 -2.81 -16.19
N ALA A 101 -11.53 -2.61 -17.22
CA ALA A 101 -11.92 -2.82 -18.61
C ALA A 101 -12.36 -4.27 -18.89
N THR A 102 -11.69 -5.27 -18.30
CA THR A 102 -12.10 -6.68 -18.46
C THR A 102 -13.44 -6.99 -17.80
N TYR A 103 -13.78 -6.31 -16.70
CA TYR A 103 -15.08 -6.47 -16.03
C TYR A 103 -16.22 -5.73 -16.71
N LYS A 104 -15.93 -4.61 -17.37
CA LYS A 104 -16.93 -3.80 -18.09
C LYS A 104 -17.49 -4.51 -19.34
N GLY A 105 -16.78 -5.51 -19.86
CA GLY A 105 -17.09 -6.13 -21.15
C GLY A 105 -16.97 -5.15 -22.31
N ASP A 106 -17.21 -5.63 -23.54
CA ASP A 106 -17.57 -4.71 -24.62
C ASP A 106 -18.88 -3.98 -24.26
N PRO A 107 -19.03 -2.70 -24.63
CA PRO A 107 -20.24 -1.96 -24.33
C PRO A 107 -21.44 -2.74 -24.87
N ASP A 108 -22.33 -3.16 -23.96
CA ASP A 108 -23.62 -3.73 -24.34
C ASP A 108 -24.32 -2.69 -25.23
N PRO A 109 -24.68 -3.03 -26.49
CA PRO A 109 -25.36 -2.10 -27.39
C PRO A 109 -26.69 -1.59 -26.82
N ALA A 110 -27.25 -2.24 -25.79
CA ALA A 110 -28.46 -1.81 -25.09
C ALA A 110 -28.22 -0.87 -23.89
N THR A 111 -26.97 -0.67 -23.43
CA THR A 111 -26.71 0.24 -22.29
C THR A 111 -26.75 1.69 -22.78
N PRO A 112 -27.74 2.51 -22.36
CA PRO A 112 -27.75 3.91 -22.72
C PRO A 112 -26.49 4.54 -22.14
N LEU A 113 -25.63 5.10 -22.99
CA LEU A 113 -24.56 5.99 -22.54
C LEU A 113 -25.22 7.02 -21.65
N ARG A 114 -24.92 6.97 -20.34
CA ARG A 114 -25.40 7.95 -19.38
C ARG A 114 -24.85 9.29 -19.84
N LYS A 115 -25.65 10.05 -20.59
CA LYS A 115 -25.33 11.41 -21.00
C LYS A 115 -25.02 12.15 -19.71
N ARG A 116 -23.77 12.55 -19.50
CA ARG A 116 -23.50 13.60 -18.53
C ARG A 116 -24.20 14.83 -19.11
N VAL A 117 -25.28 15.24 -18.47
CA VAL A 117 -25.86 16.56 -18.73
C VAL A 117 -24.74 17.55 -18.50
N ALA A 118 -24.40 18.32 -19.54
CA ALA A 118 -23.42 19.37 -19.40
C ALA A 118 -24.00 20.40 -18.44
N VAL A 119 -23.19 20.91 -17.51
CA VAL A 119 -23.62 21.94 -16.56
C VAL A 119 -24.08 23.23 -17.28
N SER A 120 -23.73 23.38 -18.57
CA SER A 120 -24.25 24.43 -19.46
C SER A 120 -25.74 24.33 -19.76
N ASP A 121 -26.39 23.19 -19.51
CA ASP A 121 -27.79 22.95 -19.87
C ASP A 121 -28.74 23.21 -18.68
N ILE A 122 -28.22 23.76 -17.58
CA ILE A 122 -29.01 24.22 -16.43
C ILE A 122 -28.95 25.75 -16.40
N GLN A 123 -29.65 26.39 -17.34
CA GLN A 123 -30.04 27.81 -17.26
C GLN A 123 -31.45 27.95 -17.86
N ASP A 124 -32.45 27.95 -16.97
CA ASP A 124 -33.48 28.99 -16.78
C ASP A 124 -34.38 28.61 -15.59
#